data_AF-A0A814V2E6-F1
#
_entry.id   AF-A0A814V2E6-F1
#
_cell.length_a   1.000
_cell.length_b   1.000
_cell.length_c   1.000
_cell.angle_alpha   90.00
_cell.angle_beta   90.00
_cell.angle_gamma   90.00
#
_symmetry.space_group_name_H-M   'P 1'
#
loop_
_entity.id
_entity.type
_entity.pdbx_description
1 polymer ?
#
loop_
_entity_poly.entity_id
_entity_poly.type
_entity_poly.pdbx_seq_one_letter_code
_entity_poly.pdbx_strand_id
1 'polypeptide(L)' 'IPIRSNLDASLTQQYAALIKSLSDKTRSTIRDIDPTNEFIFFRMHTKKA' A
#
# COMPACT_ATOMS: atom_id res chain seq x y z
N ILE A 1 2.53 4.41 -9.88
CA ILE A 1 3.40 5.49 -10.39
C ILE A 1 3.43 6.59 -9.32
N PRO A 2 4.60 6.95 -8.78
CA PRO A 2 4.71 8.03 -7.80
C PRO A 2 4.52 9.40 -8.47
N ILE A 3 3.73 10.30 -7.86
CA ILE A 3 3.42 11.64 -8.39
C ILE A 3 4.27 12.72 -7.70
N ARG A 4 4.45 12.60 -6.38
CA ARG A 4 5.36 13.42 -5.56
C ARG A 4 5.92 12.56 -4.43
N SER A 5 7.20 12.74 -4.10
CA SER A 5 7.88 12.08 -3.00
C SER A 5 8.99 12.99 -2.48
N ASN A 6 9.26 12.93 -1.16
CA ASN A 6 10.42 13.57 -0.54
C ASN A 6 11.61 12.59 -0.38
N LEU A 7 11.49 11.36 -0.89
CA LEU A 7 12.54 10.34 -0.88
C LEU A 7 13.33 10.34 -2.19
N ASP A 8 14.50 9.69 -2.18
CA ASP A 8 15.28 9.41 -3.39
C ASP A 8 14.43 8.71 -4.46
N ALA A 9 14.72 8.95 -5.75
CA ALA A 9 13.94 8.44 -6.86
C ALA A 9 13.91 6.90 -6.92
N SER A 10 15.04 6.23 -6.64
CA SER A 10 15.15 4.78 -6.66
C SER A 10 14.33 4.14 -5.54
N LEU A 11 14.47 4.67 -4.31
CA LEU A 11 13.70 4.22 -3.16
C LEU A 11 12.20 4.49 -3.35
N THR A 12 11.84 5.66 -3.90
CA THR A 12 10.45 6.02 -4.18
C THR A 12 9.81 5.03 -5.14
N GLN A 13 10.49 4.65 -6.21
CA GLN A 13 9.97 3.68 -7.17
C GLN A 13 9.78 2.30 -6.53
N GLN A 14 10.76 1.84 -5.74
CA GLN A 14 10.68 0.56 -5.03
C GLN A 14 9.52 0.53 -4.03
N TYR A 15 9.42 1.52 -3.16
CA TYR A 15 8.34 1.59 -2.18
C TYR A 15 6.97 1.76 -2.83
N ALA A 16 6.86 2.56 -3.90
CA ALA A 16 5.60 2.71 -4.62
C ALA A 16 5.10 1.40 -5.23
N ALA A 17 6.00 0.57 -5.77
CA ALA A 17 5.65 -0.76 -6.29
C ALA A 17 5.20 -1.71 -5.17
N LEU A 18 5.94 -1.76 -4.06
CA LEU A 18 5.63 -2.62 -2.91
C LEU A 18 4.30 -2.25 -2.24
N ILE A 19 4.08 -0.95 -1.98
CA ILE A 19 2.85 -0.45 -1.35
C ILE A 19 1.65 -0.69 -2.27
N LYS A 20 1.81 -0.53 -3.59
CA LYS A 20 0.75 -0.81 -4.56
C LYS A 20 0.33 -2.28 -4.51
N SER A 21 1.29 -3.20 -4.59
CA SER A 21 1.04 -4.64 -4.50
C SER A 21 0.33 -5.02 -3.19
N LEU A 22 0.79 -4.47 -2.07
CA LEU A 22 0.17 -4.69 -0.77
C LEU A 22 -1.27 -4.19 -0.72
N SER A 23 -1.52 -2.97 -1.20
CA SER A 23 -2.86 -2.36 -1.21
C SER A 23 -3.85 -3.17 -2.05
N ASP A 24 -3.41 -3.67 -3.21
CA ASP A 24 -4.23 -4.51 -4.08
C ASP A 24 -4.57 -5.85 -3.39
N LYS A 25 -3.60 -6.44 -2.68
CA LYS A 25 -3.84 -7.68 -1.92
C LYS A 25 -4.79 -7.46 -0.76
N THR A 26 -4.60 -6.41 0.03
CA THR A 26 -5.49 -6.07 1.15
C THR A 26 -6.92 -5.82 0.67
N ARG A 27 -7.11 -5.12 -0.46
CA ARG A 27 -8.43 -4.90 -1.04
C ARG A 27 -9.10 -6.22 -1.46
N SER A 28 -8.34 -7.14 -2.04
CA SER A 28 -8.86 -8.49 -2.36
C SER A 28 -9.31 -9.21 -1.09
N THR A 29 -8.45 -9.26 -0.07
CA THR A 29 -8.76 -9.97 1.18
C THR A 29 -9.97 -9.39 1.91
N ILE A 30 -10.15 -8.07 1.92
CA ILE A 30 -11.35 -7.46 2.51
C ILE A 30 -12.61 -7.87 1.75
N ARG A 31 -12.56 -7.90 0.41
CA ARG A 31 -13.67 -8.37 -0.43
C ARG A 31 -13.98 -9.85 -0.26
N ASP A 32 -12.96 -10.66 -0.03
CA ASP A 32 -13.11 -12.10 0.23
C ASP A 32 -13.82 -12.35 1.59
N ILE A 33 -13.61 -11.46 2.57
CA ILE A 33 -14.26 -11.52 3.89
C ILE A 33 -15.67 -10.94 3.84
N ASP A 34 -15.83 -9.77 3.23
CA ASP A 34 -17.09 -9.07 3.08
C ASP A 34 -17.13 -8.32 1.73
N PRO A 35 -17.91 -8.80 0.75
CA PRO A 35 -17.98 -8.18 -0.57
C PRO A 35 -18.62 -6.79 -0.57
N THR A 36 -19.31 -6.41 0.52
CA THR A 36 -19.98 -5.10 0.65
C THR A 36 -19.07 -4.02 1.22
N ASN A 37 -17.93 -4.42 1.81
CA ASN A 37 -17.07 -3.51 2.52
C ASN A 37 -15.99 -2.92 1.60
N GLU A 38 -15.83 -1.59 1.64
CA GLU A 38 -14.85 -0.89 0.82
C GLU A 38 -13.58 -0.56 1.61
N PHE A 39 -12.42 -0.70 0.95
CA PHE A 39 -11.15 -0.34 1.55
C PHE A 39 -10.94 1.18 1.53
N ILE A 40 -10.98 1.81 2.71
CA ILE A 40 -10.90 3.28 2.86
C ILE A 40 -9.48 3.73 3.27
N PHE A 41 -8.88 3.11 4.28
CA PHE A 41 -7.53 3.47 4.74
C PHE A 41 -6.79 2.28 5.35
N PHE A 42 -5.46 2.25 5.22
CA PHE A 42 -4.60 1.43 6.07
C PHE A 42 -3.39 2.22 6.54
N ARG A 43 -2.99 1.98 7.80
CA ARG A 43 -1.80 2.57 8.40
C ARG A 43 -0.93 1.45 8.94
N MET A 44 0.28 1.34 8.42
CA MET A 44 1.28 0.37 8.87
C MET A 44 2.35 1.08 9.69
N HIS A 45 2.68 0.52 10.85
CA HIS A 45 3.84 0.91 11.64
C HIS A 45 4.84 -0.23 11.64
N THR A 46 6.09 0.07 11.32
CA THR A 46 7.19 -0.89 11.39
C THR A 46 8.15 -0.45 12.49
N LYS A 47 8.68 -1.42 13.25
CA LYS A 47 9.88 -1.16 14.05
C LYS A 47 11.07 -1.19 13.09
N LYS A 48 11.57 -0.01 12.72
CA LYS A 48 12.92 0.08 12.14
C LYS A 48 13.91 -0.14 13.28
N ALA A 49 14.60 -1.28 13.23
CA ALA A 49 15.79 -1.53 14.04
C ALA A 49 17.00 -0.88 13.37
#